data_AF-A0A4R6TU83-F1
#
_entry.id   AF-A0A4R6TU83-F1
#
_cell.length_a   1.000
_cell.length_b   1.000
_cell.length_c   1.000
_cell.angle_alpha   90.00
_cell.angle_beta   90.00
_cell.angle_gamma   90.00
#
_symmetry.space_group_name_H-M   'P 1'
#
loop_
_entity.id
_entity.type
_entity.pdbx_description
1 polymer ?
#
loop_
_entity_poly.entity_id
_entity_poly.type
_entity_poly.pdbx_seq_one_letter_code
_entity_poly.pdbx_strand_id
1 'polypeptide(L)'
;MKKTWLLAAGLVLAVPVHAGAANDDVSGHYFEVEIRDLEEAGIMNGYGNGQFKPDQNVTRAEFAAFVSRSLSLSKGEATFTDVSEEHPLYNEVGAAAEAGIVRGIGDDLFDPKRFITREEMAVMLDRAVQYKDIDPEAAELTFLDKDDILYPLNVRHTVALGIVAGGKDGMFRPKDSATRGQAATFIHRMLEAIAVAELPEPEEPITPPEEPVTPEEELPDPPETSSDAYRTATFDSEGQPQFSDEVNSWEEALELLGDKDADVLYKGDQIVWIADGLAVSKGLTYIYREEEDDVALGGQQVTYVAPGTEMKLLESGQERVHVMLQGLKGSVNASDIALLPTELIPGQSYYKERDGFLWHYIYVNNKYEAYLYGEAPSFFDEGEQIQSWDGATFEDETYRQYFSYMPLRSTTSYSAEELDEYVASQRPDSPLIGLGEFFKDAEETYDVNALYLLAHAIHESAWGFSQIAQEKNNLYGLRAYDVNPGENALAFPSVEANIDFAAKYISENYLTDAEGTYYNGGYLGNKNGGMNVVYASDPYWGQKIAGYMYRADKVMGEKDIHQLDMISQ
;
A
#
# COMPACT_ATOMS: atom_id res chain seq x y z
N MET A 1 -15.48 21.76 -63.76
CA MET A 1 -15.44 22.82 -62.73
C MET A 1 -15.94 22.22 -61.43
N LYS A 2 -15.02 21.81 -60.54
CA LYS A 2 -15.32 21.37 -59.18
C LYS A 2 -15.56 22.63 -58.32
N LYS A 3 -16.72 22.76 -57.69
CA LYS A 3 -16.98 23.79 -56.67
C LYS A 3 -17.01 23.10 -55.31
N THR A 4 -15.97 23.33 -54.53
CA THR A 4 -15.86 23.05 -53.10
C THR A 4 -16.78 23.99 -52.34
N TRP A 5 -17.61 23.45 -51.44
CA TRP A 5 -18.30 24.21 -50.41
C TRP A 5 -17.61 23.90 -49.07
N LEU A 6 -17.07 24.94 -48.44
CA LEU A 6 -16.67 24.93 -47.03
C LEU A 6 -17.94 24.99 -46.17
N LEU A 7 -18.09 24.04 -45.25
CA LEU A 7 -19.04 24.11 -44.14
C LEU A 7 -18.21 24.31 -42.88
N ALA A 8 -18.26 25.54 -42.35
CA ALA A 8 -17.78 25.86 -41.03
C ALA A 8 -18.79 25.30 -40.01
N ALA A 9 -18.38 24.30 -39.23
CA ALA A 9 -19.11 23.85 -38.05
C ALA A 9 -18.61 24.69 -36.86
N GLY A 10 -19.42 25.66 -36.44
CA GLY A 10 -19.23 26.30 -35.14
C GLY A 10 -19.61 25.32 -34.04
N LEU A 11 -18.63 24.89 -33.25
CA LEU A 11 -18.85 24.12 -32.03
C LEU A 11 -19.43 25.08 -30.98
N VAL A 12 -20.73 24.95 -30.70
CA VAL A 12 -21.32 25.52 -29.48
C VAL A 12 -20.84 24.64 -28.34
N LEU A 13 -19.90 25.13 -27.54
CA LEU A 13 -19.57 24.55 -26.25
C LEU A 13 -20.82 24.64 -25.37
N ALA A 14 -21.57 23.55 -25.29
CA ALA A 14 -22.46 23.32 -24.16
C ALA A 14 -21.55 23.12 -22.95
N VAL A 15 -21.55 24.09 -22.03
CA VAL A 15 -20.98 23.90 -20.69
C VAL A 15 -21.62 22.63 -20.12
N PRO A 16 -20.85 21.65 -19.62
CA PRO A 16 -21.44 20.59 -18.84
C PRO A 16 -22.05 21.28 -17.61
N VAL A 17 -23.37 21.35 -17.60
CA VAL A 17 -24.12 21.49 -16.35
C VAL A 17 -23.60 20.35 -15.48
N HIS A 18 -22.94 20.66 -14.37
CA HIS A 18 -22.61 19.67 -13.35
C HIS A 18 -23.89 18.88 -13.11
N ALA A 19 -23.88 17.61 -13.53
CA ALA A 19 -24.92 16.69 -13.13
C ALA A 19 -24.87 16.71 -11.60
N GLY A 20 -25.93 17.21 -10.96
CA GLY A 20 -26.03 17.14 -9.50
C GLY A 20 -25.81 15.69 -9.07
N ALA A 21 -25.23 15.51 -7.87
CA ALA A 21 -25.14 14.23 -7.20
C ALA A 21 -26.35 13.38 -7.59
N ALA A 22 -26.11 12.24 -8.25
CA ALA A 22 -27.20 11.39 -8.67
C ALA A 22 -28.04 11.12 -7.42
N ASN A 23 -29.35 11.34 -7.51
CA ASN A 23 -30.26 11.10 -6.39
C ASN A 23 -30.48 9.59 -6.29
N ASP A 24 -29.39 8.86 -6.06
CA ASP A 24 -29.28 7.42 -5.99
C ASP A 24 -28.69 6.99 -4.63
N ASP A 25 -28.85 5.71 -4.30
CA ASP A 25 -28.38 5.13 -3.03
C ASP A 25 -26.94 4.58 -3.11
N VAL A 26 -26.19 4.95 -4.15
CA VAL A 26 -24.79 4.56 -4.37
C VAL A 26 -23.83 5.73 -4.11
N SER A 27 -24.23 6.95 -4.45
CA SER A 27 -23.41 8.15 -4.27
C SER A 27 -23.01 8.36 -2.79
N GLY A 28 -21.70 8.40 -2.51
CA GLY A 28 -21.12 8.50 -1.18
C GLY A 28 -21.10 7.18 -0.39
N HIS A 29 -21.48 6.05 -1.00
CA HIS A 29 -21.46 4.75 -0.34
C HIS A 29 -20.06 4.15 -0.35
N TYR A 30 -19.69 3.39 0.70
CA TYR A 30 -18.39 2.71 0.84
C TYR A 30 -18.01 1.78 -0.33
N PHE A 31 -18.96 1.35 -1.15
CA PHE A 31 -18.76 0.42 -2.27
C PHE A 31 -19.04 1.09 -3.62
N GLU A 32 -19.10 2.42 -3.66
CA GLU A 32 -19.53 3.17 -4.84
C GLU A 32 -18.74 2.82 -6.10
N VAL A 33 -17.41 2.76 -5.98
CA VAL A 33 -16.52 2.50 -7.13
C VAL A 33 -16.83 1.14 -7.74
N GLU A 34 -16.76 0.07 -6.94
CA GLU A 34 -16.97 -1.28 -7.47
C GLU A 34 -18.40 -1.49 -7.97
N ILE A 35 -19.37 -0.81 -7.37
CA ILE A 35 -20.75 -0.84 -7.85
C ILE A 35 -20.86 -0.18 -9.22
N ARG A 36 -20.30 1.01 -9.40
CA ARG A 36 -20.40 1.75 -10.67
C ARG A 36 -19.68 1.03 -11.80
N ASP A 37 -18.50 0.48 -11.53
CA ASP A 37 -17.74 -0.28 -12.53
C ASP A 37 -18.50 -1.53 -12.99
N LEU A 38 -19.13 -2.25 -12.06
CA LEU A 38 -19.94 -3.44 -12.39
C LEU A 38 -21.30 -3.10 -13.00
N GLU A 39 -21.87 -1.92 -12.72
CA GLU A 39 -23.05 -1.39 -13.40
C GLU A 39 -22.72 -1.04 -14.86
N GLU A 40 -21.61 -0.35 -15.10
CA GLU A 40 -21.14 0.02 -16.45
C GLU A 40 -20.82 -1.23 -17.29
N ALA A 41 -20.19 -2.23 -16.68
CA ALA A 41 -19.93 -3.52 -17.32
C ALA A 41 -21.22 -4.37 -17.53
N GLY A 42 -22.37 -3.94 -17.01
CA GLY A 42 -23.64 -4.66 -17.10
C GLY A 42 -23.68 -5.96 -16.26
N ILE A 43 -22.75 -6.12 -15.33
CA ILE A 43 -22.59 -7.32 -14.50
C ILE A 43 -23.55 -7.26 -13.31
N MET A 44 -23.61 -6.13 -12.61
CA MET A 44 -24.53 -5.90 -11.50
C MET A 44 -25.39 -4.69 -11.83
N ASN A 45 -26.67 -4.90 -12.13
CA ASN A 45 -27.60 -3.79 -12.38
C ASN A 45 -28.35 -3.40 -11.10
N GLY A 46 -28.62 -2.10 -10.92
CA GLY A 46 -29.60 -1.62 -9.96
C GLY A 46 -31.04 -2.03 -10.28
N TYR A 47 -31.94 -1.76 -9.34
CA TYR A 47 -33.39 -1.99 -9.43
C TYR A 47 -34.13 -0.87 -10.19
N GLY A 48 -33.41 0.12 -10.73
CA GLY A 48 -33.95 1.29 -11.42
C GLY A 48 -34.35 2.44 -10.48
N ASN A 49 -34.63 3.61 -11.06
CA ASN A 49 -34.98 4.84 -10.33
C ASN A 49 -33.94 5.26 -9.25
N GLY A 50 -32.65 5.07 -9.53
CA GLY A 50 -31.57 5.40 -8.60
C GLY A 50 -31.44 4.45 -7.40
N GLN A 51 -31.96 3.23 -7.48
CA GLN A 51 -31.80 2.23 -6.41
C GLN A 51 -30.93 1.07 -6.84
N PHE A 52 -29.75 0.95 -6.27
CA PHE A 52 -28.88 -0.22 -6.32
C PHE A 52 -29.00 -1.09 -5.07
N LYS A 53 -29.27 -0.48 -3.91
CA LYS A 53 -29.40 -1.11 -2.59
C LYS A 53 -28.13 -1.84 -2.11
N PRO A 54 -27.00 -1.12 -1.95
CA PRO A 54 -25.71 -1.72 -1.60
C PRO A 54 -25.72 -2.58 -0.34
N ASP A 55 -26.52 -2.22 0.67
CA ASP A 55 -26.61 -2.95 1.94
C ASP A 55 -27.59 -4.13 1.93
N GLN A 56 -28.31 -4.36 0.82
CA GLN A 56 -29.25 -5.47 0.72
C GLN A 56 -28.48 -6.79 0.55
N ASN A 57 -28.87 -7.84 1.28
CA ASN A 57 -28.30 -9.17 1.11
C ASN A 57 -28.56 -9.74 -0.28
N VAL A 58 -27.58 -10.48 -0.79
CA VAL A 58 -27.60 -11.11 -2.11
C VAL A 58 -28.03 -12.56 -1.99
N THR A 59 -28.94 -13.00 -2.87
CA THR A 59 -29.32 -14.41 -2.98
C THR A 59 -28.28 -15.22 -3.75
N ARG A 60 -28.24 -16.53 -3.51
CA ARG A 60 -27.34 -17.45 -4.24
C ARG A 60 -27.53 -17.39 -5.75
N ALA A 61 -28.78 -17.26 -6.23
CA ALA A 61 -29.05 -17.11 -7.66
C ALA A 61 -28.53 -15.79 -8.22
N GLU A 62 -28.70 -14.68 -7.49
CA GLU A 62 -28.15 -13.38 -7.91
C GLU A 62 -26.62 -13.42 -8.02
N PHE A 63 -25.94 -13.99 -7.02
CA PHE A 63 -24.48 -14.08 -7.04
C PHE A 63 -23.97 -14.97 -8.18
N ALA A 64 -24.58 -16.14 -8.38
CA ALA A 64 -24.26 -17.00 -9.52
C ALA A 64 -24.45 -16.27 -10.86
N ALA A 65 -25.49 -15.44 -10.97
CA ALA A 65 -25.73 -14.65 -12.16
C ALA A 65 -24.69 -13.53 -12.36
N PHE A 66 -24.21 -12.89 -11.29
CA PHE A 66 -23.13 -11.91 -11.38
C PHE A 66 -21.83 -12.57 -11.87
N VAL A 67 -21.45 -13.72 -11.31
CA VAL A 67 -20.26 -14.47 -11.75
C VAL A 67 -20.41 -14.92 -13.22
N SER A 68 -21.58 -15.45 -13.60
CA SER A 68 -21.86 -15.84 -14.98
C SER A 68 -21.69 -14.69 -15.97
N ARG A 69 -22.15 -13.48 -15.62
CA ARG A 69 -21.98 -12.29 -16.47
C ARG A 69 -20.53 -11.81 -16.49
N SER A 70 -19.85 -11.84 -15.35
CA SER A 70 -18.43 -11.48 -15.23
C SER A 70 -17.55 -12.28 -16.18
N LEU A 71 -17.81 -13.58 -16.29
CA LEU A 71 -17.08 -14.48 -17.19
C LEU A 71 -17.65 -14.54 -18.62
N SER A 72 -18.71 -13.76 -18.92
CA SER A 72 -19.43 -13.78 -20.19
C SER A 72 -19.86 -15.19 -20.62
N LEU A 73 -20.31 -16.03 -19.68
CA LEU A 73 -20.73 -17.40 -19.97
C LEU A 73 -21.93 -17.44 -20.92
N SER A 74 -21.95 -18.44 -21.80
CA SER A 74 -23.12 -18.73 -22.62
C SER A 74 -24.27 -19.20 -21.74
N LYS A 75 -25.51 -18.83 -22.11
CA LYS A 75 -26.72 -19.29 -21.41
C LYS A 75 -26.75 -20.82 -21.33
N GLY A 76 -27.01 -21.35 -20.14
CA GLY A 76 -27.11 -22.80 -19.89
C GLY A 76 -28.47 -23.17 -19.30
N GLU A 77 -28.79 -24.46 -19.30
CA GLU A 77 -30.04 -24.98 -18.73
C GLU A 77 -29.82 -25.44 -17.28
N ALA A 78 -30.49 -24.82 -16.31
CA ALA A 78 -30.37 -25.26 -14.92
C ALA A 78 -31.00 -26.65 -14.72
N THR A 79 -30.24 -27.57 -14.14
CA THR A 79 -30.70 -28.95 -13.85
C THR A 79 -31.26 -29.13 -12.43
N PHE A 80 -31.24 -28.07 -11.62
CA PHE A 80 -31.73 -28.10 -10.24
C PHE A 80 -33.27 -28.05 -10.20
N THR A 81 -33.88 -28.95 -9.45
CA THR A 81 -35.34 -29.13 -9.39
C THR A 81 -36.08 -27.94 -8.79
N ASP A 82 -35.41 -27.09 -8.01
CA ASP A 82 -35.94 -25.88 -7.41
C ASP A 82 -35.65 -24.60 -8.22
N VAL A 83 -35.04 -24.72 -9.41
CA VAL A 83 -34.80 -23.63 -10.36
C VAL A 83 -35.67 -23.87 -11.60
N SER A 84 -36.93 -23.40 -11.54
CA SER A 84 -37.89 -23.49 -12.66
C SER A 84 -37.38 -22.76 -13.91
N GLU A 85 -37.72 -23.24 -15.11
CA GLU A 85 -37.49 -22.54 -16.40
C GLU A 85 -38.09 -21.12 -16.43
N GLU A 86 -39.11 -20.85 -15.61
CA GLU A 86 -39.71 -19.53 -15.46
C GLU A 86 -38.92 -18.61 -14.51
N HIS A 87 -37.87 -19.10 -13.84
CA HIS A 87 -37.06 -18.30 -12.93
C HIS A 87 -36.26 -17.24 -13.73
N PRO A 88 -36.24 -15.96 -13.31
CA PRO A 88 -35.59 -14.89 -14.08
C PRO A 88 -34.09 -15.11 -14.33
N LEU A 89 -33.42 -15.83 -13.42
CA LEU A 89 -31.99 -16.16 -13.50
C LEU A 89 -31.74 -17.62 -13.90
N TYR A 90 -32.72 -18.30 -14.49
CA TYR A 90 -32.61 -19.71 -14.88
C TYR A 90 -31.37 -19.98 -15.75
N ASN A 91 -31.17 -19.12 -16.76
CA ASN A 91 -30.10 -19.31 -17.74
C ASN A 91 -28.71 -19.07 -17.15
N GLU A 92 -28.56 -18.05 -16.29
CA GLU A 92 -27.29 -17.72 -15.66
C GLU A 92 -26.90 -18.72 -14.56
N VAL A 93 -27.89 -19.24 -13.82
CA VAL A 93 -27.67 -20.33 -12.87
C VAL A 93 -27.27 -21.61 -13.61
N GLY A 94 -27.93 -21.91 -14.73
CA GLY A 94 -27.56 -23.04 -15.61
C GLY A 94 -26.15 -22.89 -16.16
N ALA A 95 -25.80 -21.71 -16.69
CA ALA A 95 -24.46 -21.42 -17.20
C ALA A 95 -23.37 -21.61 -16.14
N ALA A 96 -23.58 -21.10 -14.92
CA ALA A 96 -22.63 -21.27 -13.82
C ALA A 96 -22.53 -22.73 -13.36
N ALA A 97 -23.59 -23.52 -13.46
CA ALA A 97 -23.57 -24.95 -13.15
C ALA A 97 -22.81 -25.76 -14.23
N GLU A 98 -23.06 -25.47 -15.51
CA GLU A 98 -22.36 -26.08 -16.64
C GLU A 98 -20.86 -25.78 -16.61
N ALA A 99 -20.48 -24.55 -16.21
CA ALA A 99 -19.09 -24.13 -16.00
C ALA A 99 -18.45 -24.73 -14.72
N GLY A 100 -19.20 -25.48 -13.91
CA GLY A 100 -18.70 -26.13 -12.69
C GLY A 100 -18.50 -25.18 -11.50
N ILE A 101 -18.86 -23.90 -11.64
CA ILE A 101 -18.79 -22.86 -10.62
C ILE A 101 -19.80 -23.15 -9.49
N VAL A 102 -20.99 -23.62 -9.87
CA VAL A 102 -22.07 -24.00 -8.96
C VAL A 102 -22.28 -25.52 -8.97
N ARG A 103 -22.48 -26.14 -7.78
CA ARG A 103 -22.70 -27.60 -7.62
C ARG A 103 -23.95 -27.98 -6.80
N GLY A 104 -24.86 -27.04 -6.55
CA GLY A 104 -26.05 -27.26 -5.72
C GLY A 104 -25.75 -27.42 -4.23
N ILE A 105 -26.77 -27.79 -3.45
CA ILE A 105 -26.69 -28.04 -1.99
C ILE A 105 -27.02 -29.50 -1.61
N GLY A 106 -27.18 -30.39 -2.60
CA GLY A 106 -27.62 -31.78 -2.43
C GLY A 106 -29.03 -32.02 -2.97
N ASP A 107 -29.39 -33.29 -3.19
CA ASP A 107 -30.73 -33.73 -3.64
C ASP A 107 -31.27 -33.01 -4.88
N ASP A 108 -30.40 -32.67 -5.83
CA ASP A 108 -30.71 -31.88 -7.05
C ASP A 108 -31.32 -30.49 -6.74
N LEU A 109 -30.96 -29.89 -5.60
CA LEU A 109 -31.39 -28.55 -5.18
C LEU A 109 -30.25 -27.53 -5.27
N PHE A 110 -30.59 -26.26 -5.52
CA PHE A 110 -29.66 -25.12 -5.53
C PHE A 110 -29.93 -24.09 -4.43
N ASP A 111 -31.18 -23.98 -4.01
CA ASP A 111 -31.75 -22.97 -3.10
C ASP A 111 -31.55 -21.53 -3.61
N PRO A 112 -32.23 -21.16 -4.72
CA PRO A 112 -31.98 -19.89 -5.42
C PRO A 112 -32.35 -18.65 -4.60
N LYS A 113 -33.22 -18.78 -3.60
CA LYS A 113 -33.75 -17.66 -2.81
C LYS A 113 -33.01 -17.43 -1.50
N ARG A 114 -32.17 -18.38 -1.06
CA ARG A 114 -31.37 -18.23 0.16
C ARG A 114 -30.28 -17.19 -0.05
N PHE A 115 -30.05 -16.37 0.97
CA PHE A 115 -28.91 -15.46 0.99
C PHE A 115 -27.60 -16.24 1.03
N ILE A 116 -26.66 -15.84 0.17
CA ILE A 116 -25.36 -16.49 0.08
C ILE A 116 -24.47 -16.00 1.23
N THR A 117 -23.69 -16.92 1.80
CA THR A 117 -22.71 -16.56 2.84
C THR A 117 -21.37 -16.14 2.22
N ARG A 118 -20.55 -15.44 3.00
CA ARG A 118 -19.21 -14.99 2.55
C ARG A 118 -18.30 -16.14 2.15
N GLU A 119 -18.32 -17.26 2.88
CA GLU A 119 -17.53 -18.45 2.49
C GLU A 119 -18.08 -19.11 1.20
N GLU A 120 -19.38 -19.06 0.96
CA GLU A 120 -19.98 -19.60 -0.27
C GLU A 120 -19.66 -18.73 -1.49
N MET A 121 -19.57 -17.41 -1.31
CA MET A 121 -19.03 -16.52 -2.34
C MET A 121 -17.58 -16.90 -2.67
N ALA A 122 -16.72 -17.07 -1.66
CA ALA A 122 -15.32 -17.47 -1.86
C ALA A 122 -15.22 -18.78 -2.65
N VAL A 123 -16.05 -19.77 -2.36
CA VAL A 123 -16.13 -21.04 -3.12
C VAL A 123 -16.51 -20.82 -4.58
N MET A 124 -17.51 -19.98 -4.87
CA MET A 124 -17.90 -19.71 -6.25
C MET A 124 -16.84 -18.91 -7.01
N LEU A 125 -16.17 -17.95 -6.35
CA LEU A 125 -15.11 -17.13 -6.96
C LEU A 125 -13.84 -17.96 -7.21
N ASP A 126 -13.43 -18.82 -6.29
CA ASP A 126 -12.31 -19.76 -6.48
C ASP A 126 -12.54 -20.67 -7.70
N ARG A 127 -13.76 -21.19 -7.86
CA ARG A 127 -14.11 -22.00 -9.04
C ARG A 127 -14.18 -21.17 -10.31
N ALA A 128 -14.56 -19.90 -10.22
CA ALA A 128 -14.62 -18.99 -11.35
C ALA A 128 -13.22 -18.67 -11.90
N VAL A 129 -12.24 -18.48 -11.01
CA VAL A 129 -10.84 -18.30 -11.44
C VAL A 129 -10.24 -19.61 -11.97
N GLN A 130 -10.56 -20.76 -11.37
CA GLN A 130 -10.17 -22.08 -11.91
C GLN A 130 -10.80 -22.38 -13.28
N TYR A 131 -12.02 -21.91 -13.54
CA TYR A 131 -12.63 -22.00 -14.87
C TYR A 131 -11.85 -21.19 -15.93
N LYS A 132 -11.08 -20.20 -15.50
CA LYS A 132 -10.16 -19.41 -16.32
C LYS A 132 -8.73 -19.97 -16.32
N ASP A 133 -8.57 -21.22 -15.91
CA ASP A 133 -7.29 -21.93 -15.82
C ASP A 133 -6.29 -21.28 -14.85
N ILE A 134 -6.79 -20.57 -13.83
CA ILE A 134 -6.00 -19.96 -12.76
C ILE A 134 -6.01 -20.88 -11.54
N ASP A 135 -4.85 -21.40 -11.16
CA ASP A 135 -4.67 -22.29 -10.01
C ASP A 135 -3.75 -21.64 -8.96
N PRO A 136 -4.31 -20.88 -8.00
CA PRO A 136 -3.53 -20.16 -7.00
C PRO A 136 -3.01 -21.07 -5.88
N GLU A 137 -1.79 -20.82 -5.44
CA GLU A 137 -1.26 -21.44 -4.22
C GLU A 137 -2.02 -20.99 -2.97
N ALA A 138 -2.15 -21.88 -1.98
CA ALA A 138 -2.98 -21.62 -0.82
C ALA A 138 -2.29 -20.73 0.24
N ALA A 139 -2.72 -19.47 0.37
CA ALA A 139 -2.21 -18.54 1.39
C ALA A 139 -2.54 -18.95 2.83
N GLU A 140 -1.79 -18.45 3.82
CA GLU A 140 -2.12 -18.62 5.24
C GLU A 140 -3.28 -17.70 5.67
N LEU A 141 -4.20 -18.23 6.49
CA LEU A 141 -5.33 -17.46 7.01
C LEU A 141 -4.99 -16.80 8.35
N THR A 142 -5.12 -15.48 8.41
CA THR A 142 -4.86 -14.64 9.58
C THR A 142 -6.14 -14.16 10.28
N PHE A 143 -7.32 -14.61 9.82
CA PHE A 143 -8.60 -14.23 10.42
C PHE A 143 -8.76 -14.80 11.82
N LEU A 144 -9.34 -14.00 12.73
CA LEU A 144 -9.60 -14.41 14.11
C LEU A 144 -10.62 -15.55 14.22
N ASP A 145 -11.54 -15.64 13.24
CA ASP A 145 -12.58 -16.67 13.13
C ASP A 145 -12.27 -17.70 12.03
N LYS A 146 -10.98 -17.90 11.69
CA LYS A 146 -10.57 -18.84 10.65
C LYS A 146 -11.02 -20.28 10.89
N ASP A 147 -11.19 -20.67 12.15
CA ASP A 147 -11.64 -22.02 12.54
C ASP A 147 -13.14 -22.25 12.25
N ASP A 148 -13.93 -21.19 12.01
CA ASP A 148 -15.35 -21.29 11.65
C ASP A 148 -15.57 -21.50 10.13
N ILE A 149 -14.50 -21.46 9.33
CA ILE A 149 -14.54 -21.57 7.86
C ILE A 149 -14.72 -23.04 7.46
N LEU A 150 -15.82 -23.34 6.74
CA LEU A 150 -16.11 -24.71 6.28
C LEU A 150 -15.30 -25.10 5.04
N TYR A 151 -14.91 -24.10 4.23
CA TYR A 151 -14.19 -24.28 2.97
C TYR A 151 -12.82 -23.57 2.99
N PRO A 152 -11.91 -23.97 3.89
CA PRO A 152 -10.67 -23.22 4.13
C PRO A 152 -9.80 -23.13 2.88
N LEU A 153 -9.73 -24.17 2.05
CA LEU A 153 -8.92 -24.15 0.82
C LEU A 153 -9.37 -23.06 -0.17
N ASN A 154 -10.68 -22.99 -0.46
CA ASN A 154 -11.22 -21.97 -1.37
C ASN A 154 -11.02 -20.55 -0.83
N VAL A 155 -11.12 -20.37 0.50
CA VAL A 155 -10.82 -19.09 1.14
C VAL A 155 -9.33 -18.76 1.03
N ARG A 156 -8.43 -19.73 1.26
CA ARG A 156 -6.97 -19.54 1.10
C ARG A 156 -6.57 -19.14 -0.31
N HIS A 157 -7.15 -19.79 -1.33
CA HIS A 157 -6.94 -19.46 -2.73
C HIS A 157 -7.40 -18.03 -3.06
N THR A 158 -8.62 -17.68 -2.63
CA THR A 158 -9.16 -16.34 -2.89
C THR A 158 -8.47 -15.25 -2.07
N VAL A 159 -7.88 -15.57 -0.91
CA VAL A 159 -7.00 -14.66 -0.16
C VAL A 159 -5.66 -14.49 -0.88
N ALA A 160 -5.07 -15.56 -1.42
CA ALA A 160 -3.83 -15.50 -2.20
C ALA A 160 -3.96 -14.59 -3.42
N LEU A 161 -5.13 -14.60 -4.06
CA LEU A 161 -5.46 -13.73 -5.19
C LEU A 161 -5.93 -12.32 -4.78
N GLY A 162 -6.00 -12.01 -3.49
CA GLY A 162 -6.51 -10.72 -2.98
C GLY A 162 -8.01 -10.48 -3.21
N ILE A 163 -8.75 -11.49 -3.64
CA ILE A 163 -10.20 -11.42 -3.90
C ILE A 163 -10.95 -11.27 -2.58
N VAL A 164 -10.58 -12.10 -1.59
CA VAL A 164 -11.19 -12.11 -0.26
C VAL A 164 -10.28 -11.43 0.76
N ALA A 165 -10.88 -10.55 1.58
CA ALA A 165 -10.21 -9.91 2.71
C ALA A 165 -11.12 -9.92 3.96
N GLY A 166 -10.49 -9.84 5.13
CA GLY A 166 -11.15 -9.70 6.42
C GLY A 166 -11.71 -8.29 6.65
N GLY A 167 -12.59 -8.14 7.62
CA GLY A 167 -13.03 -6.84 8.11
C GLY A 167 -11.90 -6.12 8.85
N LYS A 168 -12.09 -4.81 9.11
CA LYS A 168 -11.14 -3.99 9.88
C LYS A 168 -10.89 -4.52 11.30
N ASP A 169 -11.76 -5.39 11.79
CA ASP A 169 -11.69 -6.05 13.09
C ASP A 169 -11.01 -7.44 13.03
N GLY A 170 -10.40 -7.80 11.91
CA GLY A 170 -9.68 -9.08 11.73
C GLY A 170 -10.58 -10.29 11.52
N MET A 171 -11.90 -10.11 11.38
CA MET A 171 -12.87 -11.21 11.22
C MET A 171 -13.23 -11.41 9.75
N PHE A 172 -13.35 -12.67 9.30
CA PHE A 172 -13.84 -13.01 7.97
C PHE A 172 -15.36 -13.16 7.91
N ARG A 173 -16.00 -13.60 8.99
CA ARG A 173 -17.44 -13.87 9.12
C ARG A 173 -17.97 -14.87 8.09
N PRO A 174 -17.47 -16.12 8.08
CA PRO A 174 -17.77 -17.07 7.01
C PRO A 174 -19.25 -17.37 6.83
N LYS A 175 -20.04 -17.30 7.91
CA LYS A 175 -21.47 -17.67 7.92
C LYS A 175 -22.42 -16.49 7.70
N ASP A 176 -21.91 -15.26 7.71
CA ASP A 176 -22.75 -14.09 7.54
C ASP A 176 -23.22 -13.98 6.09
N SER A 177 -24.46 -13.53 5.90
CA SER A 177 -24.97 -13.18 4.58
C SER A 177 -24.24 -11.96 4.05
N ALA A 178 -23.88 -11.98 2.78
CA ALA A 178 -23.17 -10.87 2.16
C ALA A 178 -24.12 -9.89 1.46
N THR A 179 -23.79 -8.61 1.55
CA THR A 179 -24.54 -7.52 0.91
C THR A 179 -24.17 -7.38 -0.58
N ARG A 180 -24.99 -6.62 -1.32
CA ARG A 180 -24.74 -6.32 -2.74
C ARG A 180 -23.44 -5.56 -2.95
N GLY A 181 -23.10 -4.63 -2.08
CA GLY A 181 -21.83 -3.91 -2.14
C GLY A 181 -20.63 -4.82 -1.85
N GLN A 182 -20.73 -5.71 -0.86
CA GLN A 182 -19.67 -6.71 -0.62
C GLN A 182 -19.51 -7.69 -1.79
N ALA A 183 -20.62 -8.10 -2.41
CA ALA A 183 -20.60 -8.90 -3.62
C ALA A 183 -19.90 -8.17 -4.77
N ALA A 184 -20.18 -6.87 -4.93
CA ALA A 184 -19.54 -6.03 -5.93
C ALA A 184 -18.02 -5.98 -5.74
N THR A 185 -17.55 -5.70 -4.53
CA THR A 185 -16.11 -5.68 -4.21
C THR A 185 -15.43 -7.02 -4.54
N PHE A 186 -16.03 -8.15 -4.18
CA PHE A 186 -15.44 -9.47 -4.43
C PHE A 186 -15.39 -9.80 -5.93
N ILE A 187 -16.43 -9.46 -6.67
CA ILE A 187 -16.48 -9.68 -8.13
C ILE A 187 -15.51 -8.76 -8.87
N HIS A 188 -15.43 -7.50 -8.46
CA HIS A 188 -14.48 -6.55 -9.01
C HIS A 188 -13.05 -7.07 -8.87
N ARG A 189 -12.64 -7.51 -7.67
CA ARG A 189 -11.31 -8.09 -7.43
C ARG A 189 -11.07 -9.41 -8.16
N MET A 190 -12.11 -10.23 -8.36
CA MET A 190 -11.99 -11.43 -9.19
C MET A 190 -11.72 -11.09 -10.66
N LEU A 191 -12.41 -10.09 -11.21
CA LEU A 191 -12.17 -9.62 -12.58
C LEU A 191 -10.74 -9.07 -12.72
N GLU A 192 -10.25 -8.35 -11.72
CA GLU A 192 -8.85 -7.92 -11.66
C GLU A 192 -7.89 -9.12 -11.65
N ALA A 193 -8.13 -10.13 -10.81
CA ALA A 193 -7.29 -11.33 -10.75
C ALA A 193 -7.29 -12.13 -12.07
N ILE A 194 -8.44 -12.24 -12.73
CA ILE A 194 -8.55 -12.90 -14.04
C ILE A 194 -7.84 -12.10 -15.12
N ALA A 195 -8.04 -10.79 -15.14
CA ALA A 195 -7.37 -9.91 -16.10
C ALA A 195 -5.85 -9.99 -15.97
N VAL A 196 -5.32 -10.15 -14.74
CA VAL A 196 -3.89 -10.39 -14.48
C VAL A 196 -3.40 -11.72 -15.07
N ALA A 197 -4.15 -12.80 -14.90
CA ALA A 197 -3.74 -14.12 -15.37
C ALA A 197 -3.91 -14.35 -16.88
N GLU A 198 -4.82 -13.61 -17.54
CA GLU A 198 -5.00 -13.66 -19.00
C GLU A 198 -3.95 -12.83 -19.77
N LEU A 199 -3.03 -12.15 -19.08
CA LEU A 199 -1.87 -11.51 -19.69
C LEU A 199 -0.92 -12.58 -20.25
N PRO A 200 -0.32 -12.37 -21.43
CA PRO A 200 0.62 -13.35 -22.00
C PRO A 200 1.78 -13.57 -21.03
N GLU A 201 2.09 -14.84 -20.75
CA GLU A 201 3.32 -15.18 -20.03
C GLU A 201 4.51 -14.57 -20.78
N PRO A 202 5.39 -13.83 -20.10
CA PRO A 202 6.59 -13.30 -20.73
C PRO A 202 7.40 -14.46 -21.32
N GLU A 203 7.86 -14.32 -22.57
CA GLU A 203 8.85 -15.24 -23.12
C GLU A 203 10.04 -15.30 -22.15
N GLU A 204 10.49 -16.52 -21.80
CA GLU A 204 11.48 -16.72 -20.74
C GLU A 204 12.64 -15.71 -20.83
N PRO A 205 12.98 -15.04 -19.72
CA PRO A 205 14.00 -14.01 -19.73
C PRO A 205 15.36 -14.59 -20.13
N ILE A 206 16.04 -13.88 -21.04
CA ILE A 206 17.48 -14.05 -21.23
C ILE A 206 18.14 -13.65 -19.91
N THR A 207 18.64 -14.62 -19.15
CA THR A 207 19.37 -14.38 -17.89
C THR A 207 20.38 -13.22 -18.03
N PRO A 208 20.18 -12.10 -17.31
CA PRO A 208 21.25 -11.13 -17.09
C PRO A 208 22.39 -11.83 -16.33
N PRO A 209 23.67 -11.44 -16.51
CA PRO A 209 24.74 -12.00 -15.70
C PRO A 209 24.40 -11.76 -14.23
N GLU A 210 24.48 -12.81 -13.41
CA GLU A 210 24.38 -12.70 -11.96
C GLU A 210 25.21 -11.50 -11.50
N GLU A 211 24.54 -10.48 -10.97
CA GLU A 211 25.21 -9.53 -10.10
C GLU A 211 25.86 -10.36 -8.98
N PRO A 212 27.09 -10.02 -8.56
CA PRO A 212 27.80 -10.84 -7.61
C PRO A 212 26.93 -10.98 -6.37
N VAL A 213 26.48 -12.20 -6.12
CA VAL A 213 25.96 -12.62 -4.83
C VAL A 213 27.13 -12.41 -3.87
N THR A 214 27.20 -11.25 -3.25
CA THR A 214 27.86 -11.13 -1.96
C THR A 214 27.16 -12.15 -1.08
N PRO A 215 27.88 -13.12 -0.49
CA PRO A 215 27.26 -14.03 0.45
C PRO A 215 26.47 -13.18 1.43
N GLU A 216 25.16 -13.42 1.52
CA GLU A 216 24.48 -13.24 2.80
C GLU A 216 25.35 -14.04 3.78
N GLU A 217 26.15 -13.34 4.58
CA GLU A 217 26.47 -13.89 5.87
C GLU A 217 25.11 -13.99 6.55
N GLU A 218 24.52 -15.19 6.48
CA GLU A 218 23.58 -15.64 7.50
C GLU A 218 24.21 -15.20 8.82
N LEU A 219 23.50 -14.33 9.53
CA LEU A 219 23.76 -14.13 10.95
C LEU A 219 23.91 -15.54 11.52
N PRO A 220 25.01 -15.86 12.22
CA PRO A 220 25.17 -17.18 12.78
C PRO A 220 23.90 -17.50 13.54
N ASP A 221 23.27 -18.64 13.24
CA ASP A 221 22.19 -19.17 14.06
C ASP A 221 22.62 -18.96 15.51
N PRO A 222 21.83 -18.24 16.33
CA PRO A 222 22.19 -18.07 17.73
C PRO A 222 22.45 -19.47 18.26
N PRO A 223 23.58 -19.70 18.95
CA PRO A 223 23.94 -21.03 19.38
C PRO A 223 22.72 -21.61 20.09
N GLU A 224 22.28 -22.80 19.70
CA GLU A 224 21.18 -23.49 20.39
C GLU A 224 21.59 -23.72 21.85
N THR A 225 21.33 -22.73 22.69
CA THR A 225 21.40 -22.83 24.14
C THR A 225 19.97 -22.92 24.64
N SER A 226 19.66 -24.14 25.06
CA SER A 226 18.42 -24.71 25.59
C SER A 226 17.86 -24.03 26.86
N SER A 227 18.10 -22.74 27.08
CA SER A 227 17.66 -22.05 28.30
C SER A 227 16.63 -20.96 28.01
N ASP A 228 15.41 -21.14 28.51
CA ASP A 228 14.38 -20.09 28.60
C ASP A 228 14.65 -19.09 29.74
N ALA A 229 15.80 -19.18 30.41
CA ALA A 229 16.18 -18.32 31.52
C ALA A 229 16.55 -16.91 31.05
N TYR A 230 16.39 -15.96 31.97
CA TYR A 230 16.71 -14.57 31.81
C TYR A 230 18.01 -14.21 32.52
N ARG A 231 18.75 -13.24 32.01
CA ARG A 231 19.93 -12.65 32.65
C ARG A 231 20.10 -11.21 32.22
N THR A 232 20.58 -10.34 33.11
CA THR A 232 20.90 -8.96 32.76
C THR A 232 22.36 -8.82 32.35
N ALA A 233 22.70 -7.75 31.64
CA ALA A 233 24.08 -7.41 31.35
C ALA A 233 24.33 -5.91 31.44
N THR A 234 25.57 -5.56 31.78
CA THR A 234 26.19 -4.24 31.51
C THR A 234 27.22 -4.39 30.41
N PHE A 235 27.55 -3.31 29.72
CA PHE A 235 28.70 -3.30 28.81
C PHE A 235 29.92 -2.68 29.49
N ASP A 236 31.08 -3.31 29.33
CA ASP A 236 32.34 -2.70 29.72
C ASP A 236 32.81 -1.66 28.69
N SER A 237 33.95 -1.01 28.96
CA SER A 237 34.52 0.01 28.08
C SER A 237 34.95 -0.51 26.71
N GLU A 238 34.99 -1.83 26.51
CA GLU A 238 35.31 -2.49 25.23
C GLU A 238 34.04 -3.02 24.54
N GLY A 239 32.85 -2.69 25.06
CA GLY A 239 31.56 -3.11 24.52
C GLY A 239 31.24 -4.58 24.76
N GLN A 240 31.95 -5.26 25.67
CA GLN A 240 31.68 -6.66 25.98
C GLN A 240 30.63 -6.80 27.09
N PRO A 241 29.61 -7.68 26.93
CA PRO A 241 28.57 -7.84 27.93
C PRO A 241 29.09 -8.59 29.17
N GLN A 242 28.76 -8.05 30.33
CA GLN A 242 29.05 -8.60 31.66
C GLN A 242 27.74 -9.10 32.28
N PHE A 243 27.53 -10.42 32.24
CA PHE A 243 26.26 -11.04 32.61
C PHE A 243 26.05 -11.22 34.12
N SER A 244 24.79 -11.11 34.56
CA SER A 244 24.34 -11.53 35.89
C SER A 244 24.19 -13.06 36.01
N ASP A 245 23.85 -13.52 37.21
CA ASP A 245 23.28 -14.86 37.40
C ASP A 245 21.94 -14.98 36.64
N GLU A 246 21.59 -16.20 36.23
CA GLU A 246 20.33 -16.51 35.53
C GLU A 246 19.13 -16.60 36.48
N VAL A 247 17.97 -16.14 36.02
CA VAL A 247 16.66 -16.21 36.69
C VAL A 247 15.60 -16.80 35.76
N ASN A 248 14.49 -17.31 36.30
CA ASN A 248 13.54 -18.11 35.50
C ASN A 248 12.21 -17.41 35.23
N SER A 249 12.02 -16.17 35.72
CA SER A 249 10.84 -15.37 35.41
C SER A 249 11.20 -13.96 34.97
N TRP A 250 10.28 -13.34 34.23
CA TRP A 250 10.40 -11.95 33.80
C TRP A 250 10.39 -10.99 34.99
N GLU A 251 9.60 -11.27 36.03
CA GLU A 251 9.54 -10.44 37.23
C GLU A 251 10.87 -10.45 38.00
N GLU A 252 11.49 -11.63 38.16
CA GLU A 252 12.83 -11.75 38.77
C GLU A 252 13.88 -11.01 37.92
N ALA A 253 13.73 -11.06 36.59
CA ALA A 253 14.61 -10.37 35.66
C ALA A 253 14.48 -8.85 35.74
N LEU A 254 13.26 -8.32 35.92
CA LEU A 254 13.02 -6.90 36.16
C LEU A 254 13.58 -6.44 37.52
N GLU A 255 13.52 -7.27 38.56
CA GLU A 255 14.17 -6.96 39.84
C GLU A 255 15.69 -6.82 39.69
N LEU A 256 16.33 -7.65 38.85
CA LEU A 256 17.75 -7.54 38.55
C LEU A 256 18.12 -6.24 37.82
N LEU A 257 17.22 -5.67 37.00
CA LEU A 257 17.40 -4.37 36.35
C LEU A 257 17.29 -3.21 37.35
N GLY A 258 16.46 -3.35 38.39
CA GLY A 258 16.20 -2.28 39.36
C GLY A 258 17.31 -2.04 40.39
N ASP A 259 18.25 -2.97 40.55
CA ASP A 259 19.22 -2.98 41.67
C ASP A 259 20.70 -2.85 41.25
N LYS A 260 20.96 -2.81 39.94
CA LYS A 260 22.30 -2.75 39.34
C LYS A 260 22.22 -1.87 38.10
N ASP A 261 23.30 -1.18 37.75
CA ASP A 261 23.45 -0.33 36.56
C ASP A 261 23.31 -1.10 35.23
N ALA A 262 22.42 -2.11 35.15
CA ALA A 262 22.22 -3.03 34.04
C ALA A 262 21.35 -2.39 32.96
N ASP A 263 21.88 -2.41 31.74
CA ASP A 263 21.28 -1.70 30.61
C ASP A 263 20.54 -2.65 29.65
N VAL A 264 20.70 -3.97 29.81
CA VAL A 264 20.17 -4.97 28.88
C VAL A 264 19.64 -6.20 29.62
N LEU A 265 18.52 -6.74 29.13
CA LEU A 265 18.01 -8.05 29.50
C LEU A 265 18.07 -9.02 28.32
N TYR A 266 18.58 -10.22 28.60
CA TYR A 266 18.61 -11.34 27.68
C TYR A 266 17.63 -12.42 28.13
N LYS A 267 17.00 -13.08 27.16
CA LYS A 267 16.36 -14.39 27.31
C LYS A 267 17.13 -15.39 26.43
N GLY A 268 17.85 -16.31 27.06
CA GLY A 268 18.90 -17.08 26.38
C GLY A 268 19.96 -16.14 25.78
N ASP A 269 20.09 -16.16 24.45
CA ASP A 269 21.01 -15.29 23.70
C ASP A 269 20.31 -14.09 23.02
N GLN A 270 18.98 -13.99 23.12
CA GLN A 270 18.22 -12.89 22.54
C GLN A 270 18.10 -11.72 23.51
N ILE A 271 18.37 -10.50 23.04
CA ILE A 271 18.04 -9.27 23.77
C ILE A 271 16.52 -9.05 23.71
N VAL A 272 15.89 -8.96 24.88
CA VAL A 272 14.43 -8.81 25.03
C VAL A 272 14.02 -7.52 25.75
N TRP A 273 14.96 -6.78 26.31
CA TRP A 273 14.74 -5.46 26.89
C TRP A 273 16.05 -4.69 26.91
N ILE A 274 16.01 -3.38 26.66
CA ILE A 274 17.15 -2.46 26.79
C ILE A 274 16.71 -1.16 27.48
N ALA A 275 17.62 -0.53 28.21
CA ALA A 275 17.37 0.75 28.88
C ALA A 275 17.36 1.93 27.89
N ASP A 276 18.29 1.91 26.94
CA ASP A 276 18.45 2.93 25.90
C ASP A 276 19.00 2.31 24.61
N GLY A 277 18.68 2.92 23.47
CA GLY A 277 19.13 2.47 22.16
C GLY A 277 18.03 2.53 21.10
N LEU A 278 18.04 1.55 20.19
CA LEU A 278 17.16 1.50 19.03
C LEU A 278 16.29 0.25 19.01
N ALA A 279 15.14 0.38 18.36
CA ALA A 279 14.38 -0.75 17.83
C ALA A 279 14.58 -0.79 16.32
N VAL A 280 14.93 -1.95 15.76
CA VAL A 280 15.12 -2.15 14.32
C VAL A 280 14.14 -3.19 13.82
N SER A 281 13.37 -2.90 12.79
CA SER A 281 12.43 -3.88 12.23
C SER A 281 13.15 -5.08 11.62
N LYS A 282 12.69 -6.30 11.94
CA LYS A 282 13.21 -7.54 11.32
C LYS A 282 12.51 -7.88 10.01
N GLY A 283 11.27 -7.44 9.88
CA GLY A 283 10.39 -7.65 8.73
C GLY A 283 9.47 -6.43 8.53
N LEU A 284 8.43 -6.60 7.69
CA LEU A 284 7.35 -5.63 7.62
C LEU A 284 6.74 -5.45 9.02
N THR A 285 6.86 -4.25 9.60
CA THR A 285 6.50 -3.99 10.99
C THR A 285 5.41 -2.94 11.08
N TYR A 286 4.35 -3.23 11.84
CA TYR A 286 3.23 -2.31 12.04
C TYR A 286 3.44 -1.45 13.29
N ILE A 287 3.15 -0.15 13.17
CA ILE A 287 3.17 0.80 14.29
C ILE A 287 1.73 1.14 14.67
N TYR A 288 1.43 1.04 15.96
CA TYR A 288 0.10 1.25 16.51
C TYR A 288 0.07 2.47 17.41
N ARG A 289 -1.06 3.19 17.43
CA ARG A 289 -1.25 4.38 18.25
C ARG A 289 -1.39 3.99 19.72
N GLU A 290 -0.83 4.81 20.59
CA GLU A 290 -1.10 4.78 22.02
C GLU A 290 -2.25 5.74 22.34
N GLU A 291 -3.38 5.20 22.79
CA GLU A 291 -4.33 5.97 23.60
C GLU A 291 -4.13 5.59 25.06
N GLU A 292 -4.28 6.56 25.98
CA GLU A 292 -3.96 6.43 27.42
C GLU A 292 -4.64 5.23 28.12
N ASP A 293 -5.70 4.64 27.53
CA ASP A 293 -6.50 3.57 28.13
C ASP A 293 -6.44 2.20 27.40
N ASP A 294 -5.73 2.04 26.27
CA ASP A 294 -5.94 0.92 25.32
C ASP A 294 -4.75 -0.05 25.14
N VAL A 295 -3.78 -0.02 26.05
CA VAL A 295 -2.55 -0.83 26.01
C VAL A 295 -2.84 -2.36 25.98
N ALA A 296 -4.03 -2.77 26.41
CA ALA A 296 -4.44 -4.18 26.46
C ALA A 296 -5.10 -4.73 25.17
N LEU A 297 -5.40 -3.90 24.17
CA LEU A 297 -6.15 -4.30 22.96
C LEU A 297 -5.40 -4.10 21.64
N GLY A 298 -4.09 -3.83 21.69
CA GLY A 298 -3.25 -3.75 20.50
C GLY A 298 -3.33 -2.44 19.72
N GLY A 299 -4.09 -1.44 20.19
CA GLY A 299 -4.17 -0.10 19.59
C GLY A 299 -4.66 -0.07 18.13
N GLN A 300 -4.98 1.13 17.62
CA GLN A 300 -5.27 1.28 16.19
C GLN A 300 -3.96 1.27 15.39
N GLN A 301 -3.83 0.39 14.39
CA GLN A 301 -2.72 0.43 13.44
C GLN A 301 -2.70 1.80 12.75
N VAL A 302 -1.57 2.50 12.84
CA VAL A 302 -1.36 3.82 12.21
C VAL A 302 -0.66 3.66 10.87
N THR A 303 0.41 2.87 10.85
CA THR A 303 1.30 2.73 9.69
C THR A 303 2.06 1.41 9.72
N TYR A 304 2.92 1.20 8.73
CA TYR A 304 3.82 0.07 8.57
C TYR A 304 5.17 0.54 8.02
N VAL A 305 6.23 -0.20 8.30
CA VAL A 305 7.61 0.10 7.87
C VAL A 305 8.32 -1.12 7.31
N ALA A 306 9.25 -0.87 6.39
CA ALA A 306 10.08 -1.89 5.76
C ALA A 306 11.05 -2.56 6.78
N PRO A 307 11.57 -3.77 6.49
CA PRO A 307 12.65 -4.38 7.28
C PRO A 307 13.89 -3.48 7.36
N GLY A 308 14.64 -3.56 8.46
CA GLY A 308 15.86 -2.78 8.69
C GLY A 308 15.65 -1.32 9.07
N THR A 309 14.40 -0.89 9.31
CA THR A 309 14.06 0.49 9.69
C THR A 309 14.47 0.76 11.13
N GLU A 310 15.32 1.76 11.34
CA GLU A 310 15.70 2.27 12.65
C GLU A 310 14.56 3.09 13.27
N MET A 311 14.20 2.78 14.51
CA MET A 311 13.23 3.53 15.30
C MET A 311 13.85 3.87 16.65
N LYS A 312 13.61 5.09 17.12
CA LYS A 312 14.06 5.51 18.45
C LYS A 312 13.32 4.71 19.49
N LEU A 313 14.03 4.08 20.42
CA LEU A 313 13.39 3.51 21.59
C LEU A 313 12.85 4.63 22.50
N LEU A 314 11.61 4.48 22.95
CA LEU A 314 11.04 5.32 24.02
C LEU A 314 10.92 4.51 25.32
N GLU A 315 10.43 3.28 25.23
CA GLU A 315 10.29 2.37 26.37
C GLU A 315 10.30 0.92 25.90
N SER A 316 11.12 0.08 26.53
CA SER A 316 11.16 -1.36 26.30
C SER A 316 10.05 -2.07 27.07
N GLY A 317 9.47 -3.11 26.47
CA GLY A 317 8.47 -3.96 27.11
C GLY A 317 8.50 -5.37 26.53
N GLN A 318 7.89 -6.31 27.26
CA GLN A 318 7.98 -7.75 26.96
C GLN A 318 7.25 -8.13 25.67
N GLU A 319 6.04 -7.62 25.49
CA GLU A 319 5.21 -7.90 24.29
C GLU A 319 5.18 -6.70 23.34
N ARG A 320 5.23 -5.50 23.90
CA ARG A 320 5.12 -4.22 23.17
C ARG A 320 6.31 -3.34 23.52
N VAL A 321 6.86 -2.70 22.51
CA VAL A 321 7.95 -1.73 22.65
C VAL A 321 7.46 -0.38 22.11
N HIS A 322 7.65 0.66 22.90
CA HIS A 322 7.28 2.02 22.55
C HIS A 322 8.44 2.68 21.81
N VAL A 323 8.12 3.28 20.66
CA VAL A 323 9.10 3.80 19.71
C VAL A 323 8.67 5.16 19.15
N MET A 324 9.64 5.89 18.60
CA MET A 324 9.41 7.06 17.76
C MET A 324 10.04 6.88 16.39
N LEU A 325 9.30 7.23 15.35
CA LEU A 325 9.77 7.29 13.97
C LEU A 325 9.17 8.49 13.26
N GLN A 326 10.00 9.35 12.68
CA GLN A 326 9.55 10.50 11.88
C GLN A 326 8.58 11.41 12.68
N GLY A 327 8.79 11.54 13.99
CA GLY A 327 7.93 12.27 14.92
C GLY A 327 6.67 11.52 15.36
N LEU A 328 6.28 10.41 14.70
CA LEU A 328 5.21 9.54 15.14
C LEU A 328 5.67 8.75 16.37
N LYS A 329 4.97 8.90 17.49
CA LYS A 329 5.10 8.04 18.66
C LYS A 329 4.05 6.93 18.62
N GLY A 330 4.45 5.72 18.95
CA GLY A 330 3.54 4.58 19.05
C GLY A 330 4.27 3.35 19.52
N SER A 331 3.62 2.19 19.42
CA SER A 331 4.21 0.92 19.83
C SER A 331 4.23 -0.11 18.71
N VAL A 332 5.18 -1.04 18.80
CA VAL A 332 5.40 -2.19 17.90
C VAL A 332 5.41 -3.49 18.72
N ASN A 333 5.19 -4.64 18.07
CA ASN A 333 5.36 -5.92 18.75
C ASN A 333 6.84 -6.20 18.96
N ALA A 334 7.23 -6.63 20.16
CA ALA A 334 8.61 -7.02 20.47
C ALA A 334 9.10 -8.18 19.56
N SER A 335 8.17 -9.04 19.10
CA SER A 335 8.48 -10.13 18.16
C SER A 335 8.91 -9.66 16.78
N ASP A 336 8.56 -8.44 16.37
CA ASP A 336 8.75 -7.95 15.00
C ASP A 336 10.04 -7.12 14.85
N ILE A 337 10.70 -6.82 15.97
CA ILE A 337 11.90 -6.00 16.04
C ILE A 337 13.10 -6.73 16.66
N ALA A 338 14.28 -6.18 16.45
CA ALA A 338 15.48 -6.40 17.23
C ALA A 338 15.75 -5.15 18.08
N LEU A 339 16.08 -5.34 19.35
CA LEU A 339 16.51 -4.27 20.23
C LEU A 339 18.04 -4.16 20.16
N LEU A 340 18.53 -2.94 19.95
CA LEU A 340 19.94 -2.64 19.80
C LEU A 340 20.36 -1.63 20.87
N PRO A 341 21.05 -2.06 21.95
CA PRO A 341 21.60 -1.16 22.96
C PRO A 341 22.55 -0.13 22.35
N THR A 342 22.62 1.06 22.95
CA THR A 342 23.44 2.18 22.47
C THR A 342 24.89 1.79 22.18
N GLU A 343 25.50 0.93 23.00
CA GLU A 343 26.88 0.47 22.87
C GLU A 343 27.12 -0.43 21.64
N LEU A 344 26.05 -1.02 21.10
CA LEU A 344 26.09 -1.95 19.98
C LEU A 344 25.63 -1.32 18.66
N ILE A 345 25.27 -0.03 18.63
CA ILE A 345 24.83 0.66 17.41
C ILE A 345 26.02 0.84 16.46
N PRO A 346 26.04 0.16 15.29
CA PRO A 346 27.19 0.22 14.38
C PRO A 346 27.21 1.49 13.51
N GLY A 347 26.05 2.13 13.36
CA GLY A 347 25.84 3.36 12.60
C GLY A 347 24.40 3.81 12.79
N GLN A 348 24.13 5.07 12.46
CA GLN A 348 22.81 5.66 12.57
C GLN A 348 22.58 6.65 11.45
N SER A 349 21.33 6.77 11.01
CA SER A 349 20.91 7.73 10.01
C SER A 349 21.19 9.18 10.43
N TYR A 350 21.65 10.02 9.50
CA TYR A 350 21.98 11.43 9.75
C TYR A 350 21.74 12.30 8.52
N TYR A 351 21.61 13.60 8.73
CA TYR A 351 21.55 14.62 7.69
C TYR A 351 22.88 15.34 7.57
N LYS A 352 23.24 15.72 6.35
CA LYS A 352 24.50 16.40 6.07
C LYS A 352 24.37 17.43 4.97
N GLU A 353 24.94 18.59 5.22
CA GLU A 353 25.11 19.62 4.21
C GLU A 353 26.20 19.20 3.20
N ARG A 354 25.90 19.39 1.92
CA ARG A 354 26.89 19.35 0.85
C ARG A 354 26.46 20.21 -0.34
N ASP A 355 27.33 21.13 -0.74
CA ASP A 355 27.17 21.96 -1.94
C ASP A 355 25.87 22.81 -1.94
N GLY A 356 25.41 23.24 -0.77
CA GLY A 356 24.15 23.96 -0.54
C GLY A 356 22.92 23.07 -0.42
N PHE A 357 23.08 21.75 -0.45
CA PHE A 357 22.00 20.78 -0.37
C PHE A 357 22.02 20.00 0.94
N LEU A 358 20.84 19.74 1.47
CA LEU A 358 20.66 18.81 2.58
C LEU A 358 20.53 17.40 2.04
N TRP A 359 21.46 16.53 2.42
CA TRP A 359 21.44 15.10 2.12
C TRP A 359 21.00 14.34 3.35
N HIS A 360 20.15 13.33 3.17
CA HIS A 360 19.83 12.38 4.22
C HIS A 360 20.57 11.06 3.93
N TYR A 361 21.42 10.65 4.87
CA TYR A 361 22.15 9.39 4.87
C TYR A 361 21.41 8.41 5.78
N ILE A 362 20.74 7.43 5.18
CA ILE A 362 20.03 6.37 5.89
C ILE A 362 21.00 5.24 6.18
N TYR A 363 21.06 4.82 7.44
CA TYR A 363 21.77 3.61 7.83
C TYR A 363 20.81 2.42 7.77
N VAL A 364 21.10 1.45 6.90
CA VAL A 364 20.30 0.23 6.74
C VAL A 364 21.19 -0.90 6.26
N ASN A 365 20.97 -2.13 6.74
CA ASN A 365 21.75 -3.33 6.35
C ASN A 365 23.27 -3.12 6.42
N ASN A 366 23.75 -2.49 7.50
CA ASN A 366 25.17 -2.19 7.75
C ASN A 366 25.86 -1.31 6.69
N LYS A 367 25.11 -0.50 5.95
CA LYS A 367 25.63 0.45 4.97
C LYS A 367 24.84 1.75 5.02
N TYR A 368 25.42 2.79 4.41
CA TYR A 368 24.75 4.07 4.20
C TYR A 368 24.22 4.18 2.78
N GLU A 369 22.93 4.51 2.66
CA GLU A 369 22.31 4.98 1.43
C GLU A 369 22.01 6.47 1.57
N ALA A 370 22.07 7.24 0.48
CA ALA A 370 21.89 8.69 0.54
C ALA A 370 21.00 9.23 -0.56
N TYR A 371 20.19 10.22 -0.23
CA TYR A 371 19.41 10.98 -1.20
C TYR A 371 19.41 12.47 -0.83
N LEU A 372 19.21 13.30 -1.86
CA LEU A 372 19.04 14.74 -1.68
C LEU A 372 17.64 14.99 -1.13
N TYR A 373 17.56 15.60 0.06
CA TYR A 373 16.29 15.95 0.70
C TYR A 373 15.79 17.31 0.24
N GLY A 374 16.66 18.31 0.17
CA GLY A 374 16.29 19.66 -0.28
C GLY A 374 17.42 20.67 -0.14
N GLU A 375 17.05 21.94 0.00
CA GLU A 375 17.99 23.00 0.36
C GLU A 375 18.53 22.80 1.78
N ALA A 376 19.83 22.97 1.97
CA ALA A 376 20.40 23.01 3.31
C ALA A 376 19.94 24.26 4.06
N PRO A 377 19.35 24.12 5.27
CA PRO A 377 19.02 25.28 6.08
C PRO A 377 20.31 25.97 6.54
N SER A 378 20.23 27.29 6.72
CA SER A 378 21.40 28.13 7.00
C SER A 378 22.12 27.83 8.33
N PHE A 379 21.53 27.01 9.19
CA PHE A 379 22.10 26.60 10.47
C PHE A 379 22.94 25.32 10.38
N PHE A 380 22.96 24.63 9.22
CA PHE A 380 23.94 23.57 8.98
C PHE A 380 25.25 24.17 8.49
N ASP A 381 26.35 23.82 9.16
CA ASP A 381 27.69 24.11 8.68
C ASP A 381 28.10 23.15 7.55
N GLU A 382 29.01 23.60 6.67
CA GLU A 382 29.43 22.80 5.51
C GLU A 382 30.05 21.47 5.95
N GLY A 383 29.47 20.36 5.47
CA GLY A 383 29.89 19.01 5.81
C GLY A 383 29.53 18.52 7.21
N GLU A 384 28.79 19.30 8.00
CA GLU A 384 28.26 18.92 9.32
C GLU A 384 27.31 17.72 9.22
N GLN A 385 27.29 16.87 10.24
CA GLN A 385 26.40 15.70 10.34
C GLN A 385 25.52 15.84 11.57
N ILE A 386 24.21 15.92 11.36
CA ILE A 386 23.22 16.09 12.44
C ILE A 386 22.16 15.00 12.32
N GLN A 387 21.87 14.33 13.43
CA GLN A 387 20.80 13.34 13.51
C GLN A 387 19.45 14.03 13.77
N SER A 388 18.37 13.45 13.23
CA SER A 388 17.02 13.94 13.49
C SER A 388 16.02 12.78 13.44
N TRP A 389 15.20 12.67 14.48
CA TRP A 389 14.21 11.61 14.61
C TRP A 389 12.88 11.90 13.93
N ASP A 390 12.63 13.16 13.59
CA ASP A 390 11.44 13.63 12.89
C ASP A 390 11.75 14.23 11.50
N GLY A 391 13.03 14.32 11.14
CA GLY A 391 13.50 14.93 9.91
C GLY A 391 13.20 16.43 9.81
N ALA A 392 12.87 17.05 10.95
CA ALA A 392 12.45 18.44 11.04
C ALA A 392 13.13 19.21 12.17
N THR A 393 13.32 18.59 13.32
CA THR A 393 14.03 19.14 14.48
C THR A 393 15.47 18.67 14.44
N PHE A 394 16.39 19.63 14.39
CA PHE A 394 17.84 19.43 14.33
C PHE A 394 18.44 20.13 15.54
N GLU A 395 18.75 19.36 16.58
CA GLU A 395 19.11 19.90 17.90
C GLU A 395 18.01 20.85 18.43
N ASP A 396 18.31 22.15 18.52
CA ASP A 396 17.38 23.20 18.99
C ASP A 396 16.69 23.97 17.85
N GLU A 397 17.03 23.66 16.58
CA GLU A 397 16.51 24.34 15.39
C GLU A 397 15.44 23.49 14.68
N THR A 398 14.55 24.16 13.94
CA THR A 398 13.49 23.49 13.17
C THR A 398 13.57 23.88 11.70
N TYR A 399 13.49 22.87 10.83
CA TYR A 399 13.44 22.99 9.39
C TYR A 399 12.32 22.12 8.83
N ARG A 400 11.58 22.62 7.84
CA ARG A 400 10.61 21.83 7.08
C ARG A 400 10.87 22.03 5.60
N GLN A 401 11.10 20.93 4.90
CA GLN A 401 11.31 20.95 3.45
C GLN A 401 9.97 21.28 2.76
N TYR A 402 9.94 22.35 1.97
CA TYR A 402 8.72 22.91 1.40
C TYR A 402 7.84 21.90 0.64
N PHE A 403 8.43 21.16 -0.30
CA PHE A 403 7.73 20.18 -1.14
C PHE A 403 7.22 18.98 -0.34
N SER A 404 7.83 18.63 0.80
CA SER A 404 7.29 17.60 1.70
C SER A 404 5.96 18.01 2.33
N TYR A 405 5.68 19.31 2.47
CA TYR A 405 4.52 19.83 3.20
C TYR A 405 3.61 20.74 2.36
N MET A 406 3.88 20.92 1.06
CA MET A 406 3.01 21.69 0.19
C MET A 406 1.70 20.93 -0.10
N PRO A 407 0.55 21.63 -0.29
CA PRO A 407 -0.67 20.98 -0.72
C PRO A 407 -0.51 20.36 -2.11
N LEU A 408 -0.67 19.05 -2.23
CA LEU A 408 -0.55 18.34 -3.52
C LEU A 408 -1.75 18.57 -4.44
N ARG A 409 -2.82 19.19 -3.95
CA ARG A 409 -3.92 19.72 -4.78
C ARG A 409 -3.61 21.06 -5.46
N SER A 410 -2.42 21.61 -5.24
CA SER A 410 -2.01 22.85 -5.90
C SER A 410 -1.59 22.62 -7.34
N THR A 411 -1.77 23.63 -8.19
CA THR A 411 -1.28 23.62 -9.57
C THR A 411 0.19 24.03 -9.62
N THR A 412 1.02 23.31 -10.36
CA THR A 412 2.39 23.75 -10.67
C THR A 412 2.40 24.91 -11.65
N SER A 413 3.34 25.85 -11.46
CA SER A 413 3.55 26.98 -12.38
C SER A 413 4.24 26.58 -13.69
N TYR A 414 4.75 25.35 -13.78
CA TYR A 414 5.45 24.85 -14.96
C TYR A 414 4.48 24.38 -16.05
N SER A 415 4.86 24.64 -17.30
CA SER A 415 4.14 24.14 -18.48
C SER A 415 4.59 22.71 -18.84
N ALA A 416 3.78 22.00 -19.64
CA ALA A 416 4.13 20.68 -20.17
C ALA A 416 5.52 20.66 -20.83
N GLU A 417 5.80 21.68 -21.66
CA GLU A 417 7.08 21.81 -22.36
C GLU A 417 8.26 21.96 -21.38
N GLU A 418 8.08 22.71 -20.29
CA GLU A 418 9.12 22.89 -19.27
C GLU A 418 9.39 21.60 -18.49
N LEU A 419 8.35 20.81 -18.20
CA LEU A 419 8.50 19.49 -17.60
C LEU A 419 9.29 18.54 -18.50
N ASP A 420 8.98 18.52 -19.81
CA ASP A 420 9.71 17.71 -20.79
C ASP A 420 11.15 18.18 -20.98
N GLU A 421 11.39 19.49 -21.04
CA GLU A 421 12.73 20.09 -21.12
C GLU A 421 13.56 19.74 -19.89
N TYR A 422 12.97 19.74 -18.69
CA TYR A 422 13.64 19.31 -17.47
C TYR A 422 14.08 17.85 -17.57
N VAL A 423 13.16 16.93 -17.90
CA VAL A 423 13.49 15.50 -18.06
C VAL A 423 14.61 15.33 -19.09
N ALA A 424 14.49 15.96 -20.26
CA ALA A 424 15.49 15.88 -21.32
C ALA A 424 16.85 16.46 -20.90
N SER A 425 16.87 17.51 -20.06
CA SER A 425 18.12 18.12 -19.57
C SER A 425 18.87 17.23 -18.58
N GLN A 426 18.14 16.48 -17.75
CA GLN A 426 18.74 15.61 -16.73
C GLN A 426 19.05 14.22 -17.29
N ARG A 427 18.18 13.72 -18.16
CA ARG A 427 18.18 12.36 -18.67
C ARG A 427 17.69 12.33 -20.13
N PRO A 428 18.54 12.67 -21.11
CA PRO A 428 18.14 12.83 -22.52
C PRO A 428 17.60 11.57 -23.20
N ASP A 429 17.83 10.40 -22.59
CA ASP A 429 17.38 9.07 -23.02
C ASP A 429 16.14 8.58 -22.26
N SER A 430 15.57 9.40 -21.37
CA SER A 430 14.44 8.98 -20.52
C SER A 430 13.17 8.74 -21.34
N PRO A 431 12.48 7.61 -21.10
CA PRO A 431 11.14 7.35 -21.61
C PRO A 431 10.06 8.32 -21.14
N LEU A 432 10.36 9.18 -20.15
CA LEU A 432 9.42 10.18 -19.65
C LEU A 432 9.35 11.45 -20.51
N ILE A 433 10.24 11.61 -21.49
CA ILE A 433 10.25 12.76 -22.40
C ILE A 433 9.02 12.72 -23.31
N GLY A 434 8.30 13.84 -23.40
CA GLY A 434 7.09 14.00 -24.20
C GLY A 434 5.81 13.64 -23.43
N LEU A 435 5.92 13.37 -22.13
CA LEU A 435 4.78 13.08 -21.27
C LEU A 435 4.25 14.30 -20.50
N GLY A 436 4.91 15.46 -20.64
CA GLY A 436 4.55 16.70 -19.96
C GLY A 436 3.08 17.08 -20.10
N GLU A 437 2.49 16.90 -21.30
CA GLU A 437 1.08 17.21 -21.56
C GLU A 437 0.14 16.33 -20.71
N PHE A 438 0.43 15.03 -20.60
CA PHE A 438 -0.38 14.10 -19.81
C PHE A 438 -0.32 14.39 -18.31
N PHE A 439 0.83 14.81 -17.79
CA PHE A 439 0.91 15.25 -16.39
C PHE A 439 0.08 16.52 -16.13
N LYS A 440 0.05 17.45 -17.08
CA LYS A 440 -0.77 18.68 -16.99
C LYS A 440 -2.27 18.39 -17.15
N ASP A 441 -2.64 17.52 -18.07
CA ASP A 441 -4.02 17.07 -18.26
C ASP A 441 -4.54 16.38 -16.99
N ALA A 442 -3.72 15.51 -16.39
CA ALA A 442 -4.04 14.85 -15.14
C ALA A 442 -4.17 15.83 -13.97
N GLU A 443 -3.32 16.87 -13.91
CA GLU A 443 -3.44 17.94 -12.92
C GLU A 443 -4.74 18.73 -13.06
N GLU A 444 -5.11 19.12 -14.28
CA GLU A 444 -6.36 19.85 -14.54
C GLU A 444 -7.60 18.98 -14.25
N THR A 445 -7.52 17.67 -14.54
CA THR A 445 -8.66 16.75 -14.40
C THR A 445 -8.88 16.31 -12.96
N TYR A 446 -7.82 16.03 -12.21
CA TYR A 446 -7.90 15.39 -10.89
C TYR A 446 -7.46 16.28 -9.73
N ASP A 447 -7.09 17.53 -9.99
CA ASP A 447 -6.52 18.44 -8.99
C ASP A 447 -5.33 17.81 -8.27
N VAL A 448 -4.36 17.27 -9.02
CA VAL A 448 -3.12 16.68 -8.51
C VAL A 448 -1.91 17.33 -9.16
N ASN A 449 -1.05 17.94 -8.36
CA ASN A 449 0.10 18.71 -8.83
C ASN A 449 0.96 17.94 -9.85
N ALA A 450 1.14 18.49 -11.05
CA ALA A 450 1.85 17.80 -12.15
C ALA A 450 3.35 17.63 -11.88
N LEU A 451 3.98 18.58 -11.18
CA LEU A 451 5.38 18.46 -10.78
C LEU A 451 5.57 17.29 -9.80
N TYR A 452 4.61 17.08 -8.89
CA TYR A 452 4.57 15.93 -8.02
C TYR A 452 4.39 14.63 -8.81
N LEU A 453 3.41 14.56 -9.73
CA LEU A 453 3.20 13.36 -10.55
C LEU A 453 4.45 12.96 -11.32
N LEU A 454 5.15 13.94 -11.91
CA LEU A 454 6.43 13.70 -12.59
C LEU A 454 7.51 13.22 -11.60
N ALA A 455 7.69 13.89 -10.47
CA ALA A 455 8.68 13.51 -9.45
C ALA A 455 8.44 12.10 -8.91
N HIS A 456 7.17 11.73 -8.77
CA HIS A 456 6.72 10.43 -8.34
C HIS A 456 6.99 9.36 -9.40
N ALA A 457 6.62 9.60 -10.65
CA ALA A 457 6.98 8.72 -11.76
C ALA A 457 8.50 8.53 -11.85
N ILE A 458 9.30 9.60 -11.74
CA ILE A 458 10.77 9.52 -11.74
C ILE A 458 11.27 8.57 -10.64
N HIS A 459 10.73 8.69 -9.43
CA HIS A 459 11.15 7.88 -8.29
C HIS A 459 10.85 6.40 -8.50
N GLU A 460 9.60 6.06 -8.81
CA GLU A 460 9.10 4.68 -8.84
C GLU A 460 9.53 3.92 -10.10
N SER A 461 9.75 4.63 -11.21
CA SER A 461 10.19 4.02 -12.47
C SER A 461 11.67 4.18 -12.77
N ALA A 462 12.46 4.74 -11.85
CA ALA A 462 13.85 5.10 -12.10
C ALA A 462 14.01 5.91 -13.41
N TRP A 463 13.33 7.07 -13.50
CA TRP A 463 13.28 7.90 -14.72
C TRP A 463 12.68 7.21 -15.95
N GLY A 464 11.74 6.28 -15.73
CA GLY A 464 11.08 5.49 -16.78
C GLY A 464 11.81 4.20 -17.15
N PHE A 465 13.02 3.93 -16.63
CA PHE A 465 13.83 2.79 -17.05
C PHE A 465 13.54 1.48 -16.33
N SER A 466 12.73 1.47 -15.28
CA SER A 466 12.42 0.24 -14.57
C SER A 466 11.77 -0.77 -15.51
N GLN A 467 12.07 -2.05 -15.30
CA GLN A 467 11.51 -3.12 -16.13
C GLN A 467 9.99 -3.07 -16.14
N ILE A 468 9.37 -2.84 -14.97
CA ILE A 468 7.93 -2.68 -14.80
C ILE A 468 7.40 -1.49 -15.61
N ALA A 469 8.08 -0.34 -15.59
CA ALA A 469 7.67 0.80 -16.40
C ALA A 469 7.72 0.50 -17.90
N GLN A 470 8.77 -0.19 -18.36
CA GLN A 470 8.98 -0.49 -19.78
C GLN A 470 8.07 -1.60 -20.31
N GLU A 471 7.87 -2.66 -19.55
CA GLU A 471 7.13 -3.84 -19.99
C GLU A 471 5.64 -3.73 -19.69
N LYS A 472 5.28 -3.03 -18.61
CA LYS A 472 3.91 -2.94 -18.10
C LYS A 472 3.32 -1.55 -18.18
N ASN A 473 4.03 -0.57 -18.74
CA ASN A 473 3.61 0.83 -18.76
C ASN A 473 3.24 1.38 -17.38
N ASN A 474 3.87 0.89 -16.31
CA ASN A 474 3.52 1.23 -14.93
C ASN A 474 4.63 2.05 -14.28
N LEU A 475 4.51 3.38 -14.34
CA LEU A 475 5.48 4.32 -13.85
C LEU A 475 5.51 4.44 -12.32
N TYR A 476 4.40 4.13 -11.64
CA TYR A 476 4.21 4.40 -10.21
C TYR A 476 4.25 3.15 -9.34
N GLY A 477 4.72 2.01 -9.87
CA GLY A 477 4.86 0.77 -9.11
C GLY A 477 3.54 0.23 -8.54
N LEU A 478 2.39 0.60 -9.12
CA LEU A 478 1.08 0.28 -8.55
C LEU A 478 0.86 -1.25 -8.50
N ARG A 479 0.65 -1.76 -7.28
CA ARG A 479 0.50 -3.19 -6.90
C ARG A 479 1.73 -4.08 -7.09
N ALA A 480 2.95 -3.55 -7.06
CA ALA A 480 4.17 -4.36 -6.99
C ALA A 480 4.43 -4.89 -5.55
N TYR A 481 3.83 -6.01 -5.15
CA TYR A 481 4.05 -6.58 -3.81
C TYR A 481 5.43 -7.23 -3.65
N ASP A 482 5.99 -7.13 -2.43
CA ASP A 482 7.39 -7.44 -2.05
C ASP A 482 7.90 -8.86 -2.35
N VAL A 483 7.02 -9.82 -2.68
CA VAL A 483 7.39 -11.22 -2.95
C VAL A 483 7.66 -11.54 -4.42
N ASN A 484 7.22 -10.71 -5.37
CA ASN A 484 7.70 -10.75 -6.77
C ASN A 484 7.23 -9.49 -7.53
N PRO A 485 7.99 -8.38 -7.50
CA PRO A 485 7.50 -7.08 -7.99
C PRO A 485 7.22 -7.06 -9.50
N GLY A 486 7.96 -7.85 -10.29
CA GLY A 486 7.79 -7.97 -11.74
C GLY A 486 6.48 -8.66 -12.15
N GLU A 487 6.04 -9.68 -11.44
CA GLU A 487 4.81 -10.45 -11.78
C GLU A 487 3.54 -9.73 -11.31
N ASN A 488 3.57 -9.06 -10.15
CA ASN A 488 2.38 -8.48 -9.51
C ASN A 488 2.03 -7.05 -9.93
N ALA A 489 2.98 -6.29 -10.49
CA ALA A 489 2.70 -4.92 -10.92
C ALA A 489 1.59 -4.89 -11.98
N LEU A 490 0.63 -3.96 -11.85
CA LEU A 490 -0.42 -3.78 -12.85
C LEU A 490 0.19 -3.40 -14.21
N ALA A 491 -0.31 -3.99 -15.30
CA ALA A 491 0.00 -3.55 -16.65
C ALA A 491 -1.06 -2.61 -17.18
N PHE A 492 -0.63 -1.51 -17.80
CA PHE A 492 -1.50 -0.49 -18.36
C PHE A 492 -1.46 -0.51 -19.88
N PRO A 493 -2.57 -0.15 -20.56
CA PRO A 493 -2.62 -0.08 -22.02
C PRO A 493 -1.57 0.86 -22.63
N SER A 494 -1.19 1.90 -21.88
CA SER A 494 -0.15 2.85 -22.23
C SER A 494 0.36 3.58 -20.98
N VAL A 495 1.49 4.28 -21.12
CA VAL A 495 2.08 5.06 -20.02
C VAL A 495 1.16 6.22 -19.63
N GLU A 496 0.49 6.82 -20.59
CA GLU A 496 -0.49 7.90 -20.40
C GLU A 496 -1.69 7.42 -19.58
N ALA A 497 -2.21 6.22 -19.88
CA ALA A 497 -3.30 5.62 -19.11
C ALA A 497 -2.88 5.34 -17.65
N ASN A 498 -1.60 5.01 -17.42
CA ASN A 498 -1.06 4.87 -16.07
C ASN A 498 -0.95 6.20 -15.33
N ILE A 499 -0.55 7.30 -16.00
CA ILE A 499 -0.53 8.65 -15.42
C ILE A 499 -1.94 9.09 -15.01
N ASP A 500 -2.91 8.95 -15.90
CA ASP A 500 -4.32 9.28 -15.67
C ASP A 500 -4.88 8.49 -14.46
N PHE A 501 -4.70 7.17 -14.48
CA PHE A 501 -5.15 6.30 -13.39
C PHE A 501 -4.49 6.65 -12.05
N ALA A 502 -3.17 6.86 -12.05
CA ALA A 502 -2.45 7.19 -10.82
C ALA A 502 -2.92 8.52 -10.24
N ALA A 503 -3.09 9.54 -11.07
CA ALA A 503 -3.59 10.84 -10.63
C ALA A 503 -5.00 10.75 -10.05
N LYS A 504 -5.92 10.05 -10.73
CA LYS A 504 -7.27 9.78 -10.21
C LYS A 504 -7.19 9.06 -8.84
N TYR A 505 -6.45 7.96 -8.78
CA TYR A 505 -6.33 7.14 -7.58
C TYR A 505 -5.76 7.94 -6.40
N ILE A 506 -4.70 8.72 -6.62
CA ILE A 506 -4.09 9.60 -5.62
C ILE A 506 -5.10 10.67 -5.18
N SER A 507 -5.77 11.34 -6.12
CA SER A 507 -6.76 12.36 -5.79
C SER A 507 -7.85 11.81 -4.88
N GLU A 508 -8.50 10.73 -5.32
CA GLU A 508 -9.66 10.15 -4.64
C GLU A 508 -9.31 9.55 -3.28
N ASN A 509 -8.17 8.85 -3.16
CA ASN A 509 -7.88 8.06 -1.98
C ASN A 509 -6.95 8.75 -0.98
N TYR A 510 -6.06 9.63 -1.43
CA TYR A 510 -5.02 10.23 -0.58
C TYR A 510 -5.21 11.73 -0.36
N LEU A 511 -5.84 12.45 -1.29
CA LEU A 511 -5.93 13.92 -1.23
C LEU A 511 -7.33 14.44 -0.90
N THR A 512 -8.39 13.64 -1.05
CA THR A 512 -9.75 14.02 -0.64
C THR A 512 -9.93 13.82 0.86
N ASP A 513 -10.26 14.90 1.57
CA ASP A 513 -10.54 14.86 3.00
C ASP A 513 -11.84 14.12 3.31
N ALA A 514 -11.94 13.51 4.50
CA ALA A 514 -13.10 12.79 5.06
C ALA A 514 -13.73 11.64 4.22
N GLU A 515 -13.48 11.58 2.91
CA GLU A 515 -13.99 10.63 1.93
C GLU A 515 -12.87 9.75 1.36
N GLY A 516 -11.61 10.21 1.39
CA GLY A 516 -10.47 9.43 0.92
C GLY A 516 -10.07 8.30 1.87
N THR A 517 -10.03 7.07 1.36
CA THR A 517 -9.72 5.84 2.13
C THR A 517 -8.42 5.92 2.93
N TYR A 518 -7.42 6.62 2.40
CA TYR A 518 -6.05 6.71 2.91
C TYR A 518 -5.65 8.12 3.35
N TYR A 519 -6.61 9.02 3.47
CA TYR A 519 -6.35 10.43 3.75
C TYR A 519 -5.68 10.63 5.13
N ASN A 520 -4.47 11.18 5.12
CA ASN A 520 -3.71 11.57 6.31
C ASN A 520 -3.19 13.01 6.20
N GLY A 521 -3.78 13.81 5.30
CA GLY A 521 -3.32 15.12 4.90
C GLY A 521 -2.92 15.15 3.42
N GLY A 522 -3.38 16.16 2.68
CA GLY A 522 -3.15 16.29 1.23
C GLY A 522 -1.74 16.77 0.84
N TYR A 523 -0.69 16.18 1.42
CA TYR A 523 0.73 16.48 1.19
C TYR A 523 1.57 15.19 1.27
N LEU A 524 2.83 15.20 0.80
CA LEU A 524 3.70 14.02 0.81
C LEU A 524 3.96 13.51 2.24
N GLY A 525 4.48 14.40 3.08
CA GLY A 525 4.71 14.19 4.50
C GLY A 525 5.67 13.05 4.84
N ASN A 526 5.44 12.45 6.00
CA ASN A 526 6.25 11.38 6.59
C ASN A 526 5.34 10.37 7.29
N LYS A 527 5.88 9.52 8.18
CA LYS A 527 5.07 8.53 8.90
C LYS A 527 4.11 9.12 9.93
N ASN A 528 4.24 10.41 10.27
CA ASN A 528 3.36 11.10 11.21
C ASN A 528 2.18 11.82 10.55
N GLY A 529 2.25 12.11 9.25
CA GLY A 529 1.18 12.80 8.52
C GLY A 529 1.49 12.92 7.04
N GLY A 530 0.47 13.06 6.20
CA GLY A 530 0.57 13.07 4.74
C GLY A 530 0.44 11.68 4.12
N MET A 531 0.67 11.59 2.81
CA MET A 531 0.54 10.36 2.04
C MET A 531 1.41 9.21 2.58
N ASN A 532 2.64 9.53 3.01
CA ASN A 532 3.62 8.52 3.42
C ASN A 532 3.22 7.71 4.67
N VAL A 533 2.18 8.14 5.40
CA VAL A 533 1.62 7.36 6.50
C VAL A 533 1.18 5.98 6.03
N VAL A 534 0.58 5.84 4.85
CA VAL A 534 0.09 4.54 4.37
C VAL A 534 0.47 4.21 2.92
N TYR A 535 1.07 5.16 2.18
CA TYR A 535 1.44 4.95 0.77
C TYR A 535 2.56 3.93 0.58
N ALA A 536 3.64 4.02 1.36
CA ALA A 536 4.84 3.19 1.19
C ALA A 536 5.33 2.62 2.53
N SER A 537 5.99 1.47 2.52
CA SER A 537 6.71 0.94 3.70
C SER A 537 7.99 1.73 4.01
N ASP A 538 8.58 2.39 3.01
CA ASP A 538 9.75 3.25 3.18
C ASP A 538 9.37 4.52 3.97
N PRO A 539 9.89 4.71 5.20
CA PRO A 539 9.58 5.89 6.01
C PRO A 539 10.08 7.21 5.41
N TYR A 540 10.94 7.16 4.40
CA TYR A 540 11.55 8.30 3.74
C TYR A 540 11.04 8.56 2.31
N TRP A 541 10.07 7.77 1.83
CA TRP A 541 9.47 7.93 0.49
C TRP A 541 9.07 9.37 0.19
N GLY A 542 8.31 10.01 1.09
CA GLY A 542 7.86 11.40 0.91
C GLY A 542 9.02 12.40 0.81
N GLN A 543 10.12 12.18 1.54
CA GLN A 543 11.31 13.02 1.47
C GLN A 543 12.06 12.82 0.14
N LYS A 544 12.13 11.59 -0.38
CA LYS A 544 12.76 11.28 -1.67
C LYS A 544 12.01 11.94 -2.83
N ILE A 545 10.69 11.86 -2.84
CA ILE A 545 9.84 12.51 -3.84
C ILE A 545 10.00 14.04 -3.77
N ALA A 546 9.93 14.61 -2.57
CA ALA A 546 10.12 16.04 -2.35
C ALA A 546 11.51 16.52 -2.83
N GLY A 547 12.55 15.69 -2.70
CA GLY A 547 13.88 15.95 -3.23
C GLY A 547 13.95 15.95 -4.77
N TYR A 548 13.13 15.15 -5.45
CA TYR A 548 12.96 15.25 -6.91
C TYR A 548 12.25 16.54 -7.31
N MET A 549 11.15 16.89 -6.63
CA MET A 549 10.43 18.14 -6.87
C MET A 549 11.34 19.36 -6.68
N TYR A 550 12.11 19.39 -5.59
CA TYR A 550 13.06 20.48 -5.31
C TYR A 550 14.12 20.61 -6.40
N ARG A 551 14.73 19.51 -6.86
CA ARG A 551 15.72 19.54 -7.95
C ARG A 551 15.12 20.07 -9.25
N ALA A 552 13.93 19.61 -9.59
CA ALA A 552 13.21 20.06 -10.77
C ALA A 552 12.91 21.56 -10.70
N ASP A 553 12.36 22.03 -9.58
CA ASP A 553 12.07 23.43 -9.36
C ASP A 553 13.36 24.30 -9.41
N LYS A 554 14.44 23.85 -8.77
CA LYS A 554 15.75 24.54 -8.79
C LYS A 554 16.31 24.71 -10.20
N VAL A 555 16.21 23.67 -11.03
CA VAL A 555 16.71 23.70 -12.42
C VAL A 555 15.83 24.58 -13.31
N MET A 556 14.51 24.55 -13.12
CA MET A 556 13.54 25.28 -13.94
C MET A 556 13.27 26.72 -13.47
N GLY A 557 13.97 27.19 -12.43
CA GLY A 557 14.00 28.60 -12.04
C GLY A 557 13.14 28.97 -10.83
N GLU A 558 12.87 28.03 -9.94
CA GLU A 558 12.28 28.23 -8.60
C GLU A 558 10.89 28.90 -8.63
N LYS A 559 10.04 28.47 -9.56
CA LYS A 559 8.71 29.04 -9.74
C LYS A 559 7.69 28.56 -8.71
N ASP A 560 7.88 27.38 -8.12
CA ASP A 560 6.90 26.76 -7.21
C ASP A 560 7.29 26.81 -5.74
N ILE A 561 8.59 26.78 -5.41
CA ILE A 561 9.02 26.85 -4.01
C ILE A 561 8.54 28.15 -3.34
N HIS A 562 7.99 28.04 -2.14
CA HIS A 562 7.48 29.15 -1.33
C HIS A 562 6.32 29.97 -1.93
N GLN A 563 5.63 29.46 -2.95
CA GLN A 563 4.43 30.13 -3.49
C GLN A 563 3.18 29.95 -2.61
N LEU A 564 3.13 28.90 -1.80
CA LEU A 564 2.00 28.57 -0.94
C LEU A 564 2.44 28.40 0.52
N ASP A 565 1.47 28.46 1.43
CA ASP A 565 1.68 28.08 2.82
C ASP A 565 1.82 26.55 2.92
N MET A 566 2.81 26.10 3.70
CA MET A 566 2.95 24.67 4.04
C MET A 566 1.82 24.24 4.98
N ILE A 567 1.37 23.00 4.83
CA ILE A 567 0.40 22.39 5.74
C ILE A 567 1.09 22.12 7.08
N SER A 568 0.50 22.62 8.17
CA SER A 568 0.97 22.32 9.52
C SER A 568 0.64 20.88 9.91
N GLN A 569 1.60 20.18 10.48
CA GLN A 569 1.39 18.90 11.17
C GLN A 569 0.67 19.08 12.51
#